data_AF-A0A838Q5E9-F1
#
_entry.id   AF-A0A838Q5E9-F1
#
_cell.length_a   1.000
_cell.length_b   1.000
_cell.length_c   1.000
_cell.angle_alpha   90.00
_cell.angle_beta   90.00
_cell.angle_gamma   90.00
#
_symmetry.space_group_name_H-M   'P 1'
#
loop_
_entity.id
_entity.type
_entity.pdbx_description
1 polymer ?
#
loop_
_entity_poly.entity_id
_entity_poly.type
_entity_poly.pdbx_seq_one_letter_code
_entity_poly.pdbx_strand_id
1 'polypeptide(L)'
;MQDSVLTCLVFIIFGVVLLPFVLMISNARKIKALQSSMQKLSQRLAALELQTSEHAAAHSDATASPLTTVSAPVPSAPVPAASVAAVSPAVASIIGELPSRVETPEPPSPAPAKARPHVPIEWEAFMGVKLFSWVGGFALFLGVVFLVKYSFENNLITPAMRIVIGAVIGSGLIAAGWFTARRNYRVPGQSLCATGVLVLYADIFGAHAFYNLLSLAAAFVLMSIVTVVAFLLAVRLDAQVVVVLGLIGGFLTPPLLTTGQENPFRLFGYVALLNAGIAAVGLRKRWDYLFALAAAGTILTQWAWAFDFTVARANAGFLIFLLLEAQFLAFQYLRRKLPPPENWSTYAALVIGFSALAFAFCFVSYAELAARPAFLFSFTFLADIGLLALATTRANPSRIAGPAGAVVFALLAAWTSQYLTHPLLWWGLG
;
A
#
# COMPACT_ATOMS: atom_id res chain seq x y z
N MET A 1 22.21 12.94 -14.85
CA MET A 1 21.27 11.81 -15.02
C MET A 1 20.76 11.29 -13.69
N GLN A 2 21.60 10.85 -12.74
CA GLN A 2 21.13 10.19 -11.52
C GLN A 2 20.21 11.09 -10.66
N ASP A 3 20.52 12.38 -10.49
CA ASP A 3 19.63 13.35 -9.83
C ASP A 3 18.30 13.53 -10.56
N SER A 4 18.31 13.48 -11.89
CA SER A 4 17.12 13.61 -12.74
C SER A 4 16.16 12.43 -12.55
N VAL A 5 16.70 11.21 -12.44
CA VAL A 5 15.93 9.99 -12.13
C VAL A 5 15.42 10.04 -10.69
N LEU A 6 16.19 10.57 -9.74
CA LEU A 6 15.73 10.81 -8.36
C LEU A 6 14.60 11.83 -8.31
N THR A 7 14.68 12.96 -9.02
CA THR A 7 13.57 13.91 -9.09
C THR A 7 12.34 13.31 -9.78
N CYS A 8 12.49 12.49 -10.82
CA CYS A 8 11.36 11.77 -11.39
C CYS A 8 10.73 10.79 -10.38
N LEU A 9 11.52 10.06 -9.59
CA LEU A 9 10.98 9.22 -8.51
C LEU A 9 10.29 10.03 -7.41
N VAL A 10 10.82 11.20 -7.04
CA VAL A 10 10.14 12.12 -6.10
C VAL A 10 8.87 12.69 -6.71
N PHE A 11 8.82 13.01 -8.01
CA PHE A 11 7.59 13.41 -8.70
C PHE A 11 6.59 12.25 -8.85
N ILE A 12 7.04 11.00 -8.97
CA ILE A 12 6.19 9.82 -8.93
C ILE A 12 5.61 9.62 -7.52
N ILE A 13 6.40 9.78 -6.46
CA ILE A 13 5.91 9.73 -5.06
C ILE A 13 4.93 10.89 -4.79
N PHE A 14 5.26 12.11 -5.23
CA PHE A 14 4.39 13.28 -5.15
C PHE A 14 3.10 13.08 -5.95
N GLY A 15 3.18 12.42 -7.11
CA GLY A 15 2.03 11.97 -7.89
C GLY A 15 1.22 10.88 -7.18
N VAL A 16 1.85 9.94 -6.48
CA VAL A 16 1.20 8.89 -5.68
C VAL A 16 0.55 9.45 -4.40
N VAL A 17 0.93 10.65 -3.95
CA VAL A 17 0.24 11.39 -2.87
C VAL A 17 -0.85 12.32 -3.43
N LEU A 18 -0.60 13.00 -4.55
CA LEU A 18 -1.59 13.91 -5.17
C LEU A 18 -2.71 13.18 -5.92
N LEU A 19 -2.45 12.01 -6.51
CA LEU A 19 -3.48 11.22 -7.20
C LEU A 19 -4.61 10.80 -6.23
N PRO A 20 -4.37 10.18 -5.06
CA PRO A 20 -5.43 9.91 -4.09
C PRO A 20 -6.07 11.18 -3.55
N PHE A 21 -5.34 12.28 -3.37
CA PHE A 21 -5.90 13.57 -2.96
C PHE A 21 -6.90 14.14 -4.00
N VAL A 22 -6.52 14.15 -5.28
CA VAL A 22 -7.39 14.55 -6.40
C VAL A 22 -8.57 13.59 -6.55
N LEU A 23 -8.37 12.28 -6.41
CA LEU A 23 -9.43 11.28 -6.43
C LEU A 23 -10.41 11.46 -5.27
N MET A 24 -9.92 11.69 -4.04
CA MET A 24 -10.70 11.98 -2.83
C MET A 24 -11.56 13.23 -3.03
N ILE A 25 -10.98 14.32 -3.51
CA ILE A 25 -11.71 15.56 -3.85
C ILE A 25 -12.76 15.28 -4.94
N SER A 26 -12.43 14.49 -5.97
CA SER A 26 -13.40 14.12 -7.03
C SER A 26 -14.55 13.27 -6.49
N ASN A 27 -14.27 12.36 -5.55
CA ASN A 27 -15.25 11.44 -4.99
C ASN A 27 -16.14 12.13 -3.95
N ALA A 28 -15.59 13.02 -3.12
CA ALA A 28 -16.38 13.88 -2.24
C ALA A 28 -17.40 14.74 -3.02
N ARG A 29 -16.99 15.30 -4.18
CA ARG A 29 -17.90 16.00 -5.10
C ARG A 29 -18.99 15.07 -5.66
N LYS A 30 -18.62 13.87 -6.13
CA LYS A 30 -19.58 12.86 -6.64
C LYS A 30 -20.59 12.42 -5.57
N ILE A 31 -20.15 12.15 -4.35
CA ILE A 31 -21.02 11.73 -3.23
C ILE A 31 -22.04 12.83 -2.90
N LYS A 32 -21.59 14.08 -2.76
CA LYS A 32 -22.47 15.23 -2.49
C LYS A 32 -23.45 15.47 -3.64
N ALA A 33 -23.03 15.26 -4.89
CA ALA A 33 -23.90 15.30 -6.06
C ALA A 33 -24.97 14.18 -6.02
N LEU A 34 -24.58 12.92 -5.80
CA LEU A 34 -25.51 11.79 -5.69
C LEU A 34 -26.54 12.01 -4.57
N GLN A 35 -26.11 12.46 -3.39
CA GLN A 35 -27.01 12.78 -2.27
C GLN A 35 -28.03 13.85 -2.66
N SER A 36 -27.60 14.93 -3.32
CA SER A 36 -28.51 15.98 -3.80
C SER A 36 -29.50 15.49 -4.88
N SER A 37 -29.09 14.52 -5.71
CA SER A 37 -29.98 13.87 -6.69
C SER A 37 -30.98 12.94 -6.03
N MET A 38 -30.57 12.17 -5.01
CA MET A 38 -31.46 11.29 -4.24
C MET A 38 -32.52 12.11 -3.49
N GLN A 39 -32.14 13.20 -2.83
CA GLN A 39 -33.10 14.11 -2.18
C GLN A 39 -34.11 14.71 -3.17
N LYS A 40 -33.67 15.07 -4.38
CA LYS A 40 -34.57 15.57 -5.44
C LYS A 40 -35.50 14.48 -5.98
N LEU A 41 -35.06 13.22 -6.05
CA LEU A 41 -35.93 12.10 -6.44
C LEU A 41 -36.96 11.80 -5.36
N SER A 42 -36.56 11.70 -4.08
CA SER A 42 -37.51 11.41 -2.99
C SER A 42 -38.55 12.52 -2.80
N GLN A 43 -38.15 13.79 -2.94
CA GLN A 43 -39.09 14.92 -2.96
C GLN A 43 -40.07 14.85 -4.14
N ARG A 44 -39.62 14.42 -5.33
CA ARG A 44 -40.51 14.23 -6.50
C ARG A 44 -41.46 13.05 -6.33
N LEU A 45 -41.00 11.94 -5.75
CA LEU A 45 -41.85 10.79 -5.44
C LEU A 45 -42.92 11.17 -4.43
N ALA A 46 -42.57 11.80 -3.30
CA ALA A 46 -43.54 12.25 -2.31
C ALA A 46 -44.58 13.24 -2.89
N ALA A 47 -44.18 14.12 -3.81
CA ALA A 47 -45.11 15.03 -4.50
C ALA A 47 -46.04 14.29 -5.48
N LEU A 48 -45.54 13.29 -6.21
CA LEU A 48 -46.34 12.44 -7.10
C LEU A 48 -47.27 11.51 -6.33
N GLU A 49 -46.85 10.97 -5.19
CA GLU A 49 -47.67 10.17 -4.29
C GLU A 49 -48.83 11.01 -3.73
N LEU A 50 -48.56 12.23 -3.24
CA LEU A 50 -49.61 13.16 -2.81
C LEU A 50 -50.62 13.48 -3.92
N GLN A 51 -50.14 13.82 -5.13
CA GLN A 51 -51.00 14.07 -6.28
C GLN A 51 -51.81 12.82 -6.67
N THR A 52 -51.23 11.62 -6.55
CA THR A 52 -51.91 10.34 -6.86
C THR A 52 -52.97 10.03 -5.81
N SER A 53 -52.71 10.27 -4.52
CA SER A 53 -53.70 10.13 -3.44
C SER A 53 -54.85 11.13 -3.58
N GLU A 54 -54.57 12.38 -3.95
CA GLU A 54 -55.57 13.41 -4.20
C GLU A 54 -56.45 13.04 -5.41
N HIS A 55 -55.86 12.52 -6.49
CA HIS A 55 -56.60 12.02 -7.65
C HIS A 55 -57.43 10.76 -7.32
N ALA A 56 -56.89 9.84 -6.52
CA ALA A 56 -57.59 8.63 -6.09
C ALA A 56 -58.78 8.94 -5.17
N ALA A 57 -58.63 9.89 -4.25
CA ALA A 57 -59.73 10.39 -3.42
C ALA A 57 -60.87 10.95 -4.28
N ALA A 58 -60.54 11.78 -5.28
CA ALA A 58 -61.52 12.34 -6.22
C ALA A 58 -62.25 11.29 -7.10
N HIS A 59 -61.69 10.09 -7.25
CA HIS A 59 -62.34 8.98 -7.99
C HIS A 59 -63.07 7.99 -7.06
N SER A 60 -62.83 8.01 -5.75
CA SER A 60 -63.39 7.00 -4.83
C SER A 60 -64.87 7.21 -4.47
N ASP A 61 -65.41 8.41 -4.65
CA ASP A 61 -66.83 8.70 -4.41
C ASP A 61 -67.75 8.19 -5.54
N ALA A 62 -67.19 7.68 -6.65
CA ALA A 62 -67.91 7.40 -7.87
C ALA A 62 -67.83 5.92 -8.34
N THR A 63 -68.30 4.97 -7.51
CA THR A 63 -69.09 3.77 -7.89
C THR A 63 -69.17 2.76 -6.73
N ALA A 64 -70.39 2.34 -6.34
CA ALA A 64 -70.59 1.33 -5.31
C ALA A 64 -71.64 0.26 -5.69
N SER A 65 -71.18 -0.97 -5.98
CA SER A 65 -71.96 -2.23 -6.02
C SER A 65 -73.05 -2.39 -7.12
N PRO A 66 -73.63 -3.60 -7.34
CA PRO A 66 -73.39 -4.90 -6.67
C PRO A 66 -73.02 -6.10 -7.59
N LEU A 67 -72.88 -7.27 -6.94
CA LEU A 67 -72.44 -8.60 -7.40
C LEU A 67 -73.39 -9.35 -8.37
N THR A 68 -72.83 -10.30 -9.13
CA THR A 68 -73.51 -11.54 -9.59
C THR A 68 -72.54 -12.74 -9.48
N THR A 69 -73.04 -13.96 -9.25
CA THR A 69 -72.20 -15.17 -9.02
C THR A 69 -72.82 -16.44 -9.63
N VAL A 70 -72.11 -17.16 -10.50
CA VAL A 70 -72.51 -18.51 -11.00
C VAL A 70 -71.31 -19.44 -11.28
N SER A 71 -71.23 -20.51 -10.47
CA SER A 71 -70.82 -21.92 -10.75
C SER A 71 -69.50 -22.34 -11.48
N ALA A 72 -69.05 -23.56 -11.15
CA ALA A 72 -67.92 -24.32 -11.75
C ALA A 72 -68.39 -25.68 -12.33
N PRO A 73 -67.53 -26.51 -12.98
CA PRO A 73 -66.69 -27.51 -12.28
C PRO A 73 -65.30 -27.83 -12.94
N VAL A 74 -64.59 -28.88 -12.45
CA VAL A 74 -63.15 -29.19 -12.70
C VAL A 74 -62.93 -30.73 -12.81
N PRO A 75 -62.23 -31.28 -13.84
CA PRO A 75 -60.78 -31.64 -13.83
C PRO A 75 -60.07 -31.35 -15.20
N SER A 76 -58.87 -31.80 -15.64
CA SER A 76 -57.95 -32.94 -15.33
C SER A 76 -56.46 -32.63 -15.68
N ALA A 77 -55.56 -33.63 -15.57
CA ALA A 77 -54.12 -33.65 -15.98
C ALA A 77 -53.86 -34.80 -17.02
N PRO A 78 -52.64 -35.31 -17.37
CA PRO A 78 -51.23 -34.90 -17.07
C PRO A 78 -50.13 -35.08 -18.19
N VAL A 79 -49.04 -34.27 -18.15
CA VAL A 79 -47.61 -34.66 -18.48
C VAL A 79 -47.32 -35.09 -19.97
N PRO A 80 -46.09 -35.54 -20.38
CA PRO A 80 -44.84 -34.81 -20.68
C PRO A 80 -44.51 -34.63 -22.19
N ALA A 81 -43.39 -33.95 -22.51
CA ALA A 81 -42.53 -34.29 -23.66
C ALA A 81 -41.07 -33.84 -23.45
N ALA A 82 -40.11 -34.64 -23.94
CA ALA A 82 -38.70 -34.28 -24.08
C ALA A 82 -38.29 -34.37 -25.56
N SER A 83 -37.20 -33.70 -25.95
CA SER A 83 -36.58 -33.91 -27.27
C SER A 83 -35.06 -33.79 -27.19
N VAL A 84 -34.37 -34.47 -28.11
CA VAL A 84 -32.92 -34.71 -28.11
C VAL A 84 -32.35 -34.34 -29.47
N ALA A 85 -31.25 -33.58 -29.49
CA ALA A 85 -30.20 -33.69 -30.51
C ALA A 85 -28.94 -32.94 -30.07
N ALA A 86 -27.78 -33.54 -30.27
CA ALA A 86 -26.49 -32.85 -30.27
C ALA A 86 -25.82 -33.10 -31.64
N VAL A 87 -25.25 -32.06 -32.24
CA VAL A 87 -24.37 -32.20 -33.40
C VAL A 87 -23.19 -31.24 -33.28
N SER A 88 -21.99 -31.78 -33.43
CA SER A 88 -20.74 -31.12 -33.84
C SER A 88 -20.26 -31.89 -35.09
N PRO A 89 -19.47 -31.33 -36.02
CA PRO A 89 -18.09 -30.89 -35.72
C PRO A 89 -17.59 -29.65 -36.50
N ALA A 90 -16.29 -29.38 -36.39
CA ALA A 90 -15.55 -28.31 -37.07
C ALA A 90 -15.00 -28.70 -38.46
N VAL A 91 -14.34 -27.76 -39.17
CA VAL A 91 -13.18 -28.01 -40.07
C VAL A 91 -12.49 -26.70 -40.50
N ALA A 92 -11.14 -26.74 -40.66
CA ALA A 92 -10.18 -25.85 -41.39
C ALA A 92 -10.29 -24.29 -41.28
N SER A 93 -9.24 -23.47 -41.12
CA SER A 93 -7.78 -23.50 -41.38
C SER A 93 -7.32 -23.28 -42.84
N ILE A 94 -6.48 -22.26 -43.07
CA ILE A 94 -5.55 -22.10 -44.23
C ILE A 94 -4.48 -21.02 -43.88
N ILE A 95 -3.34 -21.03 -44.59
CA ILE A 95 -2.07 -20.36 -44.25
C ILE A 95 -1.78 -19.16 -45.21
N GLY A 96 -0.95 -18.20 -44.79
CA GLY A 96 -0.33 -17.17 -45.65
C GLY A 96 1.00 -16.64 -45.04
N GLU A 97 1.99 -16.26 -45.88
CA GLU A 97 3.40 -16.18 -45.48
C GLU A 97 4.21 -15.01 -46.12
N LEU A 98 4.80 -14.13 -45.27
CA LEU A 98 5.98 -13.22 -45.49
C LEU A 98 5.97 -12.30 -46.76
N PRO A 99 7.04 -11.54 -47.17
CA PRO A 99 8.42 -11.34 -46.63
C PRO A 99 8.92 -9.85 -46.50
N SER A 100 10.23 -9.68 -46.21
CA SER A 100 11.16 -8.62 -46.71
C SER A 100 11.70 -7.48 -45.82
N ARG A 101 12.85 -7.77 -45.17
CA ARG A 101 14.18 -7.06 -45.18
C ARG A 101 14.28 -5.56 -45.59
N VAL A 102 15.05 -4.79 -44.79
CA VAL A 102 15.83 -3.59 -45.19
C VAL A 102 17.23 -3.65 -44.53
N GLU A 103 18.25 -3.03 -45.14
CA GLU A 103 19.68 -3.09 -44.74
C GLU A 103 20.31 -1.70 -44.56
N THR A 104 21.37 -1.58 -43.74
CA THR A 104 22.41 -0.49 -43.76
C THR A 104 23.59 -0.90 -42.82
N PRO A 105 24.79 -0.27 -42.83
CA PRO A 105 26.03 -1.04 -43.00
C PRO A 105 27.10 -0.93 -41.88
N GLU A 106 28.26 -1.54 -42.15
CA GLU A 106 29.34 -1.94 -41.23
C GLU A 106 30.48 -0.90 -41.03
N PRO A 107 31.08 -0.79 -39.81
CA PRO A 107 32.41 -0.23 -39.56
C PRO A 107 33.50 -1.33 -39.40
N PRO A 108 34.80 -1.03 -39.64
CA PRO A 108 35.78 -2.01 -40.14
C PRO A 108 36.37 -3.01 -39.13
N SER A 109 36.79 -4.16 -39.69
CA SER A 109 37.36 -5.32 -39.00
C SER A 109 38.80 -5.13 -38.45
N PRO A 110 39.09 -5.59 -37.22
CA PRO A 110 40.45 -5.75 -36.69
C PRO A 110 41.07 -7.12 -37.05
N ALA A 111 42.42 -7.14 -37.14
CA ALA A 111 43.23 -8.29 -37.57
C ALA A 111 43.02 -9.60 -36.75
N PRO A 112 43.28 -10.78 -37.34
CA PRO A 112 42.83 -12.06 -36.80
C PRO A 112 43.49 -12.46 -35.47
N ALA A 113 42.67 -12.53 -34.41
CA ALA A 113 43.06 -13.19 -33.17
C ALA A 113 43.22 -14.70 -33.39
N LYS A 114 44.26 -15.29 -32.80
CA LYS A 114 44.63 -16.71 -32.94
C LYS A 114 43.41 -17.63 -32.72
N ALA A 115 43.18 -18.56 -33.65
CA ALA A 115 42.09 -19.53 -33.56
C ALA A 115 42.17 -20.31 -32.23
N ARG A 116 41.12 -20.16 -31.41
CA ARG A 116 40.91 -21.03 -30.25
C ARG A 116 40.43 -22.40 -30.75
N PRO A 117 40.76 -23.52 -30.07
CA PRO A 117 40.18 -24.82 -30.40
C PRO A 117 38.66 -24.72 -30.40
N HIS A 118 38.02 -25.23 -31.47
CA HIS A 118 36.57 -25.22 -31.58
C HIS A 118 36.02 -26.33 -30.70
N VAL A 119 35.61 -25.98 -29.47
CA VAL A 119 34.90 -26.91 -28.59
C VAL A 119 33.56 -27.23 -29.24
N PRO A 120 33.25 -28.50 -29.57
CA PRO A 120 31.99 -28.84 -30.20
C PRO A 120 30.81 -28.51 -29.28
N ILE A 121 29.69 -28.09 -29.86
CA ILE A 121 28.52 -27.65 -29.08
C ILE A 121 27.88 -28.87 -28.43
N GLU A 122 27.97 -28.96 -27.10
CA GLU A 122 27.43 -30.05 -26.27
C GLU A 122 25.89 -30.02 -26.17
N TRP A 123 25.20 -30.19 -27.30
CA TRP A 123 23.73 -30.33 -27.34
C TRP A 123 23.25 -31.47 -26.44
N GLU A 124 24.01 -32.56 -26.33
CA GLU A 124 23.73 -33.69 -25.44
C GLU A 124 23.79 -33.32 -23.94
N ALA A 125 24.76 -32.50 -23.52
CA ALA A 125 24.82 -32.02 -22.12
C ALA A 125 23.68 -31.05 -21.79
N PHE A 126 23.26 -30.24 -22.77
CA PHE A 126 22.15 -29.30 -22.62
C PHE A 126 20.79 -30.01 -22.61
N MET A 127 20.56 -30.96 -23.52
CA MET A 127 19.30 -31.70 -23.65
C MET A 127 19.16 -32.84 -22.63
N GLY A 128 20.26 -33.49 -22.24
CA GLY A 128 20.26 -34.52 -21.22
C GLY A 128 20.28 -33.91 -19.82
N VAL A 129 21.47 -33.53 -19.34
CA VAL A 129 21.69 -33.16 -17.93
C VAL A 129 20.84 -31.95 -17.52
N LYS A 130 20.85 -30.87 -18.31
CA LYS A 130 20.23 -29.61 -17.91
C LYS A 130 18.70 -29.64 -17.97
N LEU A 131 18.11 -30.22 -19.02
CA LEU A 131 16.66 -30.37 -19.15
C LEU A 131 16.09 -31.36 -18.12
N PHE A 132 16.71 -32.54 -17.95
CA PHE A 132 16.21 -33.55 -17.01
C PHE A 132 16.35 -33.09 -15.54
N SER A 133 17.40 -32.32 -15.22
CA SER A 133 17.52 -31.66 -13.90
C SER A 133 16.44 -30.61 -13.68
N TRP A 134 16.07 -29.84 -14.71
CA TRP A 134 15.01 -28.84 -14.63
C TRP A 134 13.62 -29.48 -14.49
N VAL A 135 13.31 -30.49 -15.32
CA VAL A 135 12.05 -31.27 -15.23
C VAL A 135 11.94 -32.01 -13.90
N GLY A 136 13.02 -32.66 -13.44
CA GLY A 136 13.06 -33.34 -12.14
C GLY A 136 12.89 -32.37 -10.96
N GLY A 137 13.55 -31.20 -11.01
CA GLY A 137 13.37 -30.15 -10.00
C GLY A 137 11.95 -29.56 -10.00
N PHE A 138 11.35 -29.37 -11.18
CA PHE A 138 9.97 -28.90 -11.31
C PHE A 138 8.95 -29.95 -10.83
N ALA A 139 9.17 -31.23 -11.15
CA ALA A 139 8.34 -32.34 -10.66
C ALA A 139 8.45 -32.51 -9.14
N LEU A 140 9.65 -32.37 -8.56
CA LEU A 140 9.84 -32.36 -7.11
C LEU A 140 9.12 -31.18 -6.45
N PHE A 141 9.23 -29.98 -7.03
CA PHE A 141 8.54 -28.78 -6.56
C PHE A 141 7.02 -28.94 -6.58
N LEU A 142 6.45 -29.41 -7.70
CA LEU A 142 5.03 -29.76 -7.79
C LEU A 142 4.65 -30.84 -6.76
N GLY A 143 5.47 -31.87 -6.60
CA GLY A 143 5.27 -32.94 -5.61
C GLY A 143 5.18 -32.40 -4.19
N VAL A 144 6.07 -31.50 -3.78
CA VAL A 144 6.04 -30.83 -2.47
C VAL A 144 4.79 -29.95 -2.34
N VAL A 145 4.46 -29.14 -3.35
CA VAL A 145 3.26 -28.27 -3.31
C VAL A 145 1.97 -29.10 -3.20
N PHE A 146 1.83 -30.17 -3.99
CA PHE A 146 0.67 -31.07 -3.91
C PHE A 146 0.64 -31.88 -2.62
N LEU A 147 1.77 -32.31 -2.07
CA LEU A 147 1.83 -33.02 -0.78
C LEU A 147 1.44 -32.12 0.39
N VAL A 148 1.90 -30.86 0.40
CA VAL A 148 1.48 -29.86 1.40
C VAL A 148 -0.01 -29.56 1.25
N LYS A 149 -0.51 -29.36 0.02
CA LYS A 149 -1.95 -29.16 -0.24
C LYS A 149 -2.79 -30.34 0.24
N TYR A 150 -2.42 -31.57 -0.14
CA TYR A 150 -3.12 -32.80 0.24
C TYR A 150 -3.12 -33.01 1.76
N SER A 151 -2.00 -32.72 2.43
CA SER A 151 -1.88 -32.73 3.89
C SER A 151 -2.82 -31.72 4.56
N PHE A 152 -3.04 -30.56 3.94
CA PHE A 152 -3.95 -29.54 4.46
C PHE A 152 -5.42 -29.91 4.24
N GLU A 153 -5.79 -30.42 3.06
CA GLU A 153 -7.15 -30.85 2.71
C GLU A 153 -7.61 -32.07 3.52
N ASN A 154 -6.72 -33.04 3.74
CA ASN A 154 -7.01 -34.27 4.50
C ASN A 154 -6.67 -34.14 6.00
N ASN A 155 -6.30 -32.95 6.46
CA ASN A 155 -5.93 -32.63 7.86
C ASN A 155 -4.85 -33.54 8.49
N LEU A 156 -3.99 -34.15 7.67
CA LEU A 156 -2.92 -35.07 8.12
C LEU A 156 -1.90 -34.39 9.05
N ILE A 157 -1.71 -33.08 8.90
CA ILE A 157 -0.95 -32.25 9.84
C ILE A 157 -1.92 -31.23 10.46
N THR A 158 -2.03 -31.22 11.79
CA THR A 158 -2.89 -30.28 12.53
C THR A 158 -2.40 -28.85 12.36
N PRO A 159 -3.27 -27.82 12.44
CA PRO A 159 -2.85 -26.42 12.32
C PRO A 159 -1.67 -26.03 13.23
N ALA A 160 -1.66 -26.49 14.49
CA ALA A 160 -0.55 -26.28 15.41
C ALA A 160 0.78 -26.84 14.89
N MET A 161 0.78 -28.07 14.35
CA MET A 161 1.97 -28.69 13.79
C MET A 161 2.45 -27.99 12.51
N ARG A 162 1.53 -27.43 11.69
CA ARG A 162 1.91 -26.62 10.51
C ARG A 162 2.76 -25.42 10.94
N ILE A 163 2.32 -24.70 11.98
CA ILE A 163 3.03 -23.53 12.52
C ILE A 163 4.34 -23.93 13.22
N VAL A 164 4.37 -25.02 14.00
CA VAL A 164 5.64 -25.49 14.59
C VAL A 164 6.66 -25.86 13.50
N ILE A 165 6.24 -26.52 12.42
CA ILE A 165 7.11 -26.84 11.28
C ILE A 165 7.56 -25.56 10.55
N GLY A 166 6.66 -24.60 10.30
CA GLY A 166 6.99 -23.31 9.70
C GLY A 166 8.00 -22.52 10.52
N ALA A 167 7.78 -22.39 11.82
CA ALA A 167 8.68 -21.74 12.77
C ALA A 167 10.07 -22.41 12.82
N VAL A 168 10.12 -23.75 12.83
CA VAL A 168 11.39 -24.52 12.81
C VAL A 168 12.13 -24.33 11.48
N ILE A 169 11.43 -24.38 10.33
CA ILE A 169 12.04 -24.16 9.01
C ILE A 169 12.55 -22.72 8.89
N GLY A 170 11.74 -21.71 9.24
CA GLY A 170 12.14 -20.30 9.18
C GLY A 170 13.35 -19.99 10.07
N SER A 171 13.33 -20.49 11.32
CA SER A 171 14.45 -20.35 12.25
C SER A 171 15.70 -21.12 11.77
N GLY A 172 15.52 -22.31 11.22
CA GLY A 172 16.59 -23.13 10.64
C GLY A 172 17.26 -22.46 9.43
N LEU A 173 16.48 -21.84 8.55
CA LEU A 173 16.98 -21.05 7.42
C LEU A 173 17.78 -19.82 7.89
N ILE A 174 17.32 -19.12 8.92
CA ILE A 174 18.07 -18.02 9.56
C ILE A 174 19.40 -18.53 10.14
N ALA A 175 19.39 -19.64 10.88
CA ALA A 175 20.61 -20.20 11.50
C ALA A 175 21.61 -20.74 10.45
N ALA A 176 21.12 -21.47 9.45
CA ALA A 176 21.92 -21.98 8.34
C ALA A 176 22.50 -20.83 7.50
N GLY A 177 21.69 -19.81 7.20
CA GLY A 177 22.13 -18.61 6.48
C GLY A 177 23.21 -17.83 7.24
N TRP A 178 23.02 -17.64 8.55
CA TRP A 178 23.99 -17.00 9.45
C TRP A 178 25.35 -17.74 9.47
N PHE A 179 25.33 -19.06 9.56
CA PHE A 179 26.54 -19.89 9.55
C PHE A 179 27.21 -19.92 8.17
N THR A 180 26.42 -19.99 7.10
CA THR A 180 26.89 -19.96 5.71
C THR A 180 27.55 -18.63 5.36
N ALA A 181 26.94 -17.51 5.76
CA ALA A 181 27.50 -16.18 5.57
C ALA A 181 28.84 -15.98 6.31
N ARG A 182 29.02 -16.63 7.47
CA ARG A 182 30.30 -16.65 8.22
C ARG A 182 31.37 -17.52 7.57
N ARG A 183 31.01 -18.60 6.87
CA ARG A 183 31.93 -19.44 6.07
C ARG A 183 32.27 -18.82 4.72
N ASN A 184 32.43 -17.50 4.66
CA ASN A 184 32.71 -16.67 3.47
C ASN A 184 31.64 -16.68 2.35
N TYR A 185 30.65 -17.58 2.36
CA TYR A 185 29.54 -17.65 1.40
C TYR A 185 28.45 -16.61 1.70
N ARG A 186 28.82 -15.31 1.63
CA ARG A 186 27.96 -14.18 2.05
C ARG A 186 26.62 -14.14 1.29
N VAL A 187 26.62 -14.15 -0.03
CA VAL A 187 25.40 -14.00 -0.85
C VAL A 187 24.33 -15.07 -0.56
N PRO A 188 24.61 -16.40 -0.66
CA PRO A 188 23.61 -17.40 -0.32
C PRO A 188 23.23 -17.40 1.17
N GLY A 189 24.17 -17.08 2.07
CA GLY A 189 23.87 -16.93 3.50
C GLY A 189 22.89 -15.79 3.80
N GLN A 190 23.04 -14.65 3.12
CA GLN A 190 22.08 -13.53 3.20
C GLN A 190 20.71 -13.90 2.61
N SER A 191 20.69 -14.64 1.49
CA SER A 191 19.45 -15.15 0.87
C SER A 191 18.69 -16.09 1.81
N LEU A 192 19.37 -17.07 2.42
CA LEU A 192 18.80 -17.98 3.41
C LEU A 192 18.21 -17.23 4.62
N CYS A 193 18.89 -16.19 5.11
CA CYS A 193 18.36 -15.34 6.18
C CYS A 193 17.11 -14.56 5.75
N ALA A 194 17.10 -14.00 4.53
CA ALA A 194 15.97 -13.27 3.96
C ALA A 194 14.73 -14.18 3.81
N THR A 195 14.92 -15.39 3.25
CA THR A 195 13.86 -16.40 3.12
C THR A 195 13.36 -16.86 4.49
N GLY A 196 14.25 -17.12 5.45
CA GLY A 196 13.84 -17.52 6.80
C GLY A 196 13.02 -16.45 7.54
N VAL A 197 13.40 -15.17 7.41
CA VAL A 197 12.60 -14.03 7.90
C VAL A 197 11.22 -13.98 7.24
N LEU A 198 11.15 -14.17 5.91
CA LEU A 198 9.89 -14.19 5.17
C LEU A 198 8.97 -15.36 5.57
N VAL A 199 9.54 -16.55 5.77
CA VAL A 199 8.82 -17.74 6.26
C VAL A 199 8.23 -17.48 7.63
N LEU A 200 9.01 -16.98 8.60
CA LEU A 200 8.48 -16.64 9.93
C LEU A 200 7.37 -15.58 9.86
N TYR A 201 7.50 -14.59 8.97
CA TYR A 201 6.47 -13.57 8.75
C TYR A 201 5.13 -14.16 8.26
N ALA A 202 5.19 -15.03 7.25
CA ALA A 202 4.01 -15.70 6.70
C ALA A 202 3.39 -16.69 7.70
N ASP A 203 4.22 -17.38 8.47
CA ASP A 203 3.83 -18.39 9.46
C ASP A 203 3.09 -17.76 10.65
N ILE A 204 3.64 -16.71 11.27
CA ILE A 204 2.99 -15.98 12.36
C ILE A 204 1.69 -15.32 11.88
N PHE A 205 1.68 -14.73 10.69
CA PHE A 205 0.46 -14.18 10.10
C PHE A 205 -0.61 -15.26 9.88
N GLY A 206 -0.25 -16.42 9.30
CA GLY A 206 -1.19 -17.51 9.07
C GLY A 206 -1.72 -18.14 10.35
N ALA A 207 -0.88 -18.27 11.38
CA ALA A 207 -1.25 -18.73 12.72
C ALA A 207 -2.34 -17.86 13.36
N HIS A 208 -2.35 -16.56 13.07
CA HIS A 208 -3.42 -15.64 13.45
C HIS A 208 -4.60 -15.71 12.48
N ALA A 209 -4.39 -15.27 11.23
CA ALA A 209 -5.46 -14.92 10.29
C ALA A 209 -6.23 -16.12 9.71
N PHE A 210 -5.59 -17.28 9.53
CA PHE A 210 -6.25 -18.47 8.96
C PHE A 210 -6.63 -19.50 10.02
N TYR A 211 -5.85 -19.61 11.10
CA TYR A 211 -6.02 -20.67 12.09
C TYR A 211 -6.47 -20.21 13.48
N ASN A 212 -6.44 -18.90 13.78
CA ASN A 212 -6.80 -18.34 15.09
C ASN A 212 -6.06 -18.92 16.31
N LEU A 213 -4.85 -19.48 16.11
CA LEU A 213 -4.00 -19.99 17.21
C LEU A 213 -3.37 -18.87 18.04
N LEU A 214 -3.10 -17.72 17.43
CA LEU A 214 -2.50 -16.56 18.08
C LEU A 214 -3.53 -15.47 18.30
N SER A 215 -3.53 -14.85 19.47
CA SER A 215 -4.24 -13.60 19.69
C SER A 215 -3.58 -12.47 18.90
N LEU A 216 -4.36 -11.43 18.58
CA LEU A 216 -3.89 -10.23 17.88
C LEU A 216 -2.61 -9.65 18.51
N ALA A 217 -2.59 -9.52 19.84
CA ALA A 217 -1.43 -9.01 20.58
C ALA A 217 -0.20 -9.94 20.46
N ALA A 218 -0.39 -11.27 20.53
CA ALA A 218 0.71 -12.22 20.40
C ALA A 218 1.31 -12.21 18.99
N ALA A 219 0.47 -12.19 17.95
CA ALA A 219 0.92 -12.09 16.56
C ALA A 219 1.69 -10.79 16.30
N PHE A 220 1.16 -9.65 16.78
CA PHE A 220 1.81 -8.34 16.63
C PHE A 220 3.18 -8.28 17.33
N VAL A 221 3.31 -8.82 18.54
CA VAL A 221 4.58 -8.91 19.26
C VAL A 221 5.57 -9.83 18.56
N LEU A 222 5.13 -10.99 18.07
CA LEU A 222 6.00 -11.94 17.37
C LEU A 222 6.50 -11.38 16.02
N MET A 223 5.64 -10.76 15.21
CA MET A 223 6.05 -10.10 13.96
C MET A 223 7.00 -8.91 14.23
N SER A 224 6.77 -8.17 15.32
CA SER A 224 7.70 -7.13 15.78
C SER A 224 9.08 -7.69 16.18
N ILE A 225 9.12 -8.84 16.86
CA ILE A 225 10.37 -9.53 17.20
C ILE A 225 11.10 -9.98 15.93
N VAL A 226 10.38 -10.55 14.94
CA VAL A 226 10.98 -10.92 13.63
C VAL A 226 11.51 -9.68 12.89
N THR A 227 10.85 -8.51 13.00
CA THR A 227 11.37 -7.24 12.46
C THR A 227 12.72 -6.87 13.08
N VAL A 228 12.81 -6.90 14.41
CA VAL A 228 14.04 -6.57 15.15
C VAL A 228 15.15 -7.57 14.84
N VAL A 229 14.83 -8.87 14.75
CA VAL A 229 15.77 -9.93 14.34
C VAL A 229 16.29 -9.67 12.91
N ALA A 230 15.42 -9.32 11.96
CA ALA A 230 15.81 -8.98 10.59
C ALA A 230 16.77 -7.78 10.54
N PHE A 231 16.49 -6.70 11.28
CA PHE A 231 17.38 -5.54 11.36
C PHE A 231 18.73 -5.89 12.01
N LEU A 232 18.74 -6.69 13.08
CA LEU A 232 19.98 -7.16 13.72
C LEU A 232 20.81 -8.05 12.80
N LEU A 233 20.19 -8.94 12.02
CA LEU A 233 20.89 -9.74 11.01
C LEU A 233 21.42 -8.87 9.88
N ALA A 234 20.63 -7.93 9.37
CA ALA A 234 21.07 -7.02 8.31
C ALA A 234 22.31 -6.21 8.72
N VAL A 235 22.33 -5.68 9.96
CA VAL A 235 23.49 -4.97 10.52
C VAL A 235 24.70 -5.89 10.73
N ARG A 236 24.51 -7.16 11.09
CA ARG A 236 25.64 -8.09 11.37
C ARG A 236 26.16 -8.86 10.15
N LEU A 237 25.38 -9.00 9.07
CA LEU A 237 25.76 -9.68 7.83
C LEU A 237 25.99 -8.74 6.64
N ASP A 238 25.75 -7.43 6.81
CA ASP A 238 25.71 -6.42 5.74
C ASP A 238 24.71 -6.80 4.63
N ALA A 239 23.52 -7.24 5.06
CA ALA A 239 22.48 -7.79 4.20
C ALA A 239 21.38 -6.76 3.89
N GLN A 240 21.58 -5.96 2.85
CA GLN A 240 20.62 -4.93 2.42
C GLN A 240 19.23 -5.50 2.09
N VAL A 241 19.16 -6.71 1.52
CA VAL A 241 17.89 -7.42 1.26
C VAL A 241 17.13 -7.69 2.55
N VAL A 242 17.81 -8.09 3.64
CA VAL A 242 17.17 -8.47 4.91
C VAL A 242 16.58 -7.26 5.63
N VAL A 243 17.22 -6.08 5.58
CA VAL A 243 16.61 -4.85 6.13
C VAL A 243 15.44 -4.36 5.30
N VAL A 244 15.47 -4.50 3.97
CA VAL A 244 14.33 -4.14 3.11
C VAL A 244 13.14 -5.05 3.37
N LEU A 245 13.33 -6.37 3.48
CA LEU A 245 12.26 -7.30 3.86
C LEU A 245 11.75 -7.05 5.28
N GLY A 246 12.64 -6.78 6.24
CA GLY A 246 12.23 -6.41 7.61
C GLY A 246 11.41 -5.11 7.65
N LEU A 247 11.77 -4.11 6.84
CA LEU A 247 11.03 -2.86 6.72
C LEU A 247 9.64 -3.09 6.10
N ILE A 248 9.57 -3.83 5.00
CA ILE A 248 8.31 -4.18 4.34
C ILE A 248 7.40 -4.94 5.31
N GLY A 249 7.91 -5.99 5.95
CA GLY A 249 7.17 -6.76 6.96
C GLY A 249 6.70 -5.88 8.13
N GLY A 250 7.55 -4.98 8.62
CA GLY A 250 7.21 -4.05 9.70
C GLY A 250 6.04 -3.14 9.33
N PHE A 251 6.12 -2.41 8.22
CA PHE A 251 5.02 -1.54 7.76
C PHE A 251 3.75 -2.31 7.37
N LEU A 252 3.88 -3.57 6.94
CA LEU A 252 2.75 -4.43 6.59
C LEU A 252 2.12 -5.10 7.83
N THR A 253 2.79 -5.11 8.99
CA THR A 253 2.29 -5.77 10.22
C THR A 253 0.98 -5.15 10.73
N PRO A 254 0.84 -3.82 10.91
CA PRO A 254 -0.43 -3.25 11.36
C PRO A 254 -1.59 -3.42 10.35
N PRO A 255 -1.44 -3.17 9.03
CA PRO A 255 -2.52 -3.41 8.06
C PRO A 255 -2.97 -4.88 7.94
N LEU A 256 -2.07 -5.85 8.17
CA LEU A 256 -2.43 -7.27 8.16
C LEU A 256 -3.18 -7.73 9.41
N LEU A 257 -2.99 -7.04 10.55
CA LEU A 257 -3.48 -7.49 11.85
C LEU A 257 -4.64 -6.62 12.41
N THR A 258 -4.76 -5.35 12.03
CA THR A 258 -5.63 -4.39 12.73
C THR A 258 -6.87 -3.98 11.92
N THR A 259 -8.05 -4.11 12.53
CA THR A 259 -9.36 -3.96 11.86
C THR A 259 -9.93 -2.52 11.90
N GLY A 260 -9.08 -1.49 11.74
CA GLY A 260 -9.48 -0.06 11.66
C GLY A 260 -10.01 0.62 12.94
N GLN A 261 -10.46 -0.17 13.93
CA GLN A 261 -10.93 0.31 15.25
C GLN A 261 -9.82 0.58 16.27
N GLU A 262 -8.56 0.40 15.88
CA GLU A 262 -7.41 0.52 16.78
C GLU A 262 -7.11 1.95 17.24
N ASN A 263 -6.50 2.08 18.42
CA ASN A 263 -6.11 3.36 18.99
C ASN A 263 -4.97 3.98 18.13
N PRO A 264 -5.14 5.18 17.55
CA PRO A 264 -4.13 5.79 16.68
C PRO A 264 -2.74 5.91 17.33
N PHE A 265 -2.69 6.17 18.64
CA PHE A 265 -1.42 6.27 19.36
C PHE A 265 -0.66 4.93 19.46
N ARG A 266 -1.36 3.78 19.41
CA ARG A 266 -0.70 2.46 19.32
C ARG A 266 -0.09 2.24 17.94
N LEU A 267 -0.87 2.49 16.88
CA LEU A 267 -0.43 2.37 15.49
C LEU A 267 0.80 3.26 15.20
N PHE A 268 0.69 4.55 15.49
CA PHE A 268 1.76 5.49 15.16
C PHE A 268 2.91 5.49 16.18
N GLY A 269 2.68 5.04 17.42
CA GLY A 269 3.76 4.70 18.35
C GLY A 269 4.62 3.53 17.85
N TYR A 270 4.00 2.49 17.28
CA TYR A 270 4.72 1.41 16.60
C TYR A 270 5.48 1.92 15.35
N VAL A 271 4.84 2.71 14.49
CA VAL A 271 5.50 3.30 13.31
C VAL A 271 6.69 4.18 13.70
N ALA A 272 6.57 5.00 14.75
CA ALA A 272 7.68 5.81 15.26
C ALA A 272 8.83 4.95 15.80
N LEU A 273 8.54 3.83 16.48
CA LEU A 273 9.56 2.88 16.94
C LEU A 273 10.24 2.14 15.77
N LEU A 274 9.46 1.72 14.78
CA LEU A 274 9.93 1.10 13.53
C LEU A 274 10.86 2.05 12.77
N ASN A 275 10.44 3.31 12.61
CA ASN A 275 11.22 4.40 12.01
C ASN A 275 12.54 4.63 12.76
N ALA A 276 12.52 4.65 14.09
CA ALA A 276 13.74 4.77 14.90
C ALA A 276 14.69 3.59 14.69
N GLY A 277 14.16 2.36 14.57
CA GLY A 277 14.93 1.17 14.22
C GLY A 277 15.57 1.27 12.83
N ILE A 278 14.80 1.65 11.81
CA ILE A 278 15.28 1.82 10.43
C ILE A 278 16.35 2.93 10.36
N ALA A 279 16.11 4.06 11.02
CA ALA A 279 17.06 5.17 11.10
C ALA A 279 18.36 4.76 11.83
N ALA A 280 18.28 3.97 12.91
CA ALA A 280 19.47 3.44 13.59
C ALA A 280 20.30 2.51 12.69
N VAL A 281 19.66 1.67 11.86
CA VAL A 281 20.35 0.87 10.83
C VAL A 281 20.97 1.78 9.77
N GLY A 282 20.20 2.75 9.24
CA GLY A 282 20.66 3.73 8.25
C GLY A 282 21.90 4.50 8.70
N LEU A 283 21.87 5.09 9.90
CA LEU A 283 23.00 5.80 10.51
C LEU A 283 24.21 4.88 10.73
N ARG A 284 23.99 3.66 11.24
CA ARG A 284 25.08 2.72 11.59
C ARG A 284 25.76 2.10 10.36
N LYS A 285 25.03 1.93 9.25
CA LYS A 285 25.55 1.32 8.01
C LYS A 285 25.74 2.30 6.84
N ARG A 286 25.33 3.56 6.98
CA ARG A 286 25.30 4.57 5.91
C ARG A 286 24.47 4.10 4.71
N TRP A 287 23.35 3.44 5.01
CA TRP A 287 22.39 2.95 4.02
C TRP A 287 21.26 3.97 3.87
N ASP A 288 21.60 5.12 3.31
CA ASP A 288 20.81 6.34 3.47
C ASP A 288 19.47 6.32 2.72
N TYR A 289 19.33 5.45 1.71
CA TYR A 289 18.04 5.14 1.07
C TYR A 289 16.97 4.63 2.06
N LEU A 290 17.38 4.08 3.21
CA LEU A 290 16.46 3.62 4.26
C LEU A 290 15.65 4.77 4.88
N PHE A 291 16.17 6.01 4.92
CA PHE A 291 15.38 7.15 5.39
C PHE A 291 14.20 7.44 4.45
N ALA A 292 14.44 7.40 3.14
CA ALA A 292 13.39 7.60 2.14
C ALA A 292 12.39 6.42 2.12
N LEU A 293 12.86 5.19 2.34
CA LEU A 293 12.00 4.01 2.40
C LEU A 293 11.14 3.98 3.68
N ALA A 294 11.68 4.45 4.81
CA ALA A 294 10.92 4.69 6.05
C ALA A 294 9.88 5.80 5.87
N ALA A 295 10.24 6.90 5.21
CA ALA A 295 9.30 7.98 4.89
C ALA A 295 8.16 7.47 3.99
N ALA A 296 8.47 6.72 2.93
CA ALA A 296 7.46 6.13 2.05
C ALA A 296 6.47 5.23 2.80
N GLY A 297 6.96 4.32 3.66
CA GLY A 297 6.10 3.51 4.52
C GLY A 297 5.25 4.35 5.48
N THR A 298 5.86 5.37 6.11
CA THR A 298 5.16 6.29 7.04
C THR A 298 4.05 7.07 6.35
N ILE A 299 4.30 7.59 5.14
CA ILE A 299 3.31 8.33 4.33
C ILE A 299 2.15 7.40 3.96
N LEU A 300 2.44 6.17 3.53
CA LEU A 300 1.39 5.19 3.22
C LEU A 300 0.52 4.88 4.46
N THR A 301 1.10 4.71 5.65
CA THR A 301 0.32 4.53 6.88
C THR A 301 -0.44 5.79 7.32
N GLN A 302 0.18 6.97 7.20
CA GLN A 302 -0.44 8.27 7.48
C GLN A 302 -1.70 8.48 6.64
N TRP A 303 -1.60 8.32 5.31
CA TRP A 303 -2.70 8.58 4.39
C TRP A 303 -3.73 7.45 4.35
N ALA A 304 -3.33 6.19 4.56
CA ALA A 304 -4.28 5.10 4.79
C ALA A 304 -5.19 5.39 5.99
N TRP A 305 -4.62 5.85 7.12
CA TRP A 305 -5.39 6.27 8.28
C TRP A 305 -6.20 7.56 8.06
N ALA A 306 -5.69 8.49 7.25
CA ALA A 306 -6.36 9.75 6.95
C ALA A 306 -7.66 9.59 6.11
N PHE A 307 -7.85 8.48 5.40
CA PHE A 307 -9.14 8.20 4.75
C PHE A 307 -10.26 7.93 5.76
N ASP A 308 -9.94 7.26 6.87
CA ASP A 308 -10.86 7.00 8.01
C ASP A 308 -10.78 8.10 9.09
N PHE A 309 -10.46 9.33 8.67
CA PHE A 309 -10.35 10.47 9.58
C PHE A 309 -11.73 11.01 10.00
N THR A 310 -11.82 11.40 11.28
CA THR A 310 -13.04 11.97 11.88
C THR A 310 -12.68 13.12 12.82
N VAL A 311 -13.62 14.03 13.08
CA VAL A 311 -13.41 15.19 13.95
C VAL A 311 -12.94 14.77 15.36
N ALA A 312 -13.46 13.66 15.89
CA ALA A 312 -13.02 13.08 17.17
C ALA A 312 -11.54 12.63 17.18
N ARG A 313 -10.97 12.32 16.00
CA ARG A 313 -9.56 11.94 15.81
C ARG A 313 -8.65 13.15 15.51
N ALA A 314 -9.16 14.39 15.45
CA ALA A 314 -8.39 15.58 15.07
C ALA A 314 -7.15 15.84 15.94
N ASN A 315 -7.29 15.77 17.27
CA ASN A 315 -6.16 15.95 18.20
C ASN A 315 -5.08 14.88 18.01
N ALA A 316 -5.48 13.64 17.67
CA ALA A 316 -4.53 12.58 17.36
C ALA A 316 -3.79 12.89 16.05
N GLY A 317 -4.51 13.26 14.99
CA GLY A 317 -3.92 13.64 13.69
C GLY A 317 -2.92 14.79 13.82
N PHE A 318 -3.30 15.86 14.54
CA PHE A 318 -2.43 17.00 14.85
C PHE A 318 -1.09 16.54 15.46
N LEU A 319 -1.16 15.72 16.52
CA LEU A 319 0.03 15.26 17.23
C LEU A 319 0.85 14.25 16.41
N ILE A 320 0.20 13.35 15.69
CA ILE A 320 0.84 12.27 14.93
C ILE A 320 1.66 12.81 13.76
N PHE A 321 1.10 13.73 12.96
CA PHE A 321 1.82 14.27 11.81
C PHE A 321 3.02 15.12 12.24
N LEU A 322 2.86 16.01 13.22
CA LEU A 322 3.96 16.85 13.74
C LEU A 322 5.02 16.02 14.49
N LEU A 323 4.65 14.98 15.23
CA LEU A 323 5.61 14.08 15.90
C LEU A 323 6.48 13.32 14.89
N LEU A 324 5.87 12.83 13.80
CA LEU A 324 6.59 12.12 12.74
C LEU A 324 7.46 13.09 11.92
N GLU A 325 6.98 14.31 11.64
CA GLU A 325 7.81 15.36 11.04
C GLU A 325 9.03 15.69 11.91
N ALA A 326 8.83 15.98 13.20
CA ALA A 326 9.90 16.22 14.15
C ALA A 326 10.89 15.03 14.23
N GLN A 327 10.40 13.79 14.14
CA GLN A 327 11.23 12.59 14.10
C GLN A 327 12.11 12.55 12.84
N PHE A 328 11.57 12.80 11.65
CA PHE A 328 12.36 12.80 10.41
C PHE A 328 13.31 14.00 10.33
N LEU A 329 12.95 15.16 10.87
CA LEU A 329 13.85 16.31 11.04
C LEU A 329 15.01 15.96 11.99
N ALA A 330 14.75 15.26 13.10
CA ALA A 330 15.79 14.78 14.00
C ALA A 330 16.73 13.76 13.31
N PHE A 331 16.20 12.87 12.47
CA PHE A 331 17.01 11.96 11.66
C PHE A 331 17.90 12.71 10.65
N GLN A 332 17.36 13.74 9.97
CA GLN A 332 18.12 14.59 9.05
C GLN A 332 19.25 15.31 9.78
N TYR A 333 18.95 15.95 10.91
CA TYR A 333 19.92 16.66 11.74
C TYR A 333 21.04 15.73 12.23
N LEU A 334 20.71 14.50 12.64
CA LEU A 334 21.67 13.52 13.12
C LEU A 334 22.52 12.93 11.97
N ARG A 335 21.92 12.66 10.79
CA ARG A 335 22.66 12.19 9.61
C ARG A 335 23.56 13.27 9.00
N ARG A 336 23.17 14.55 9.07
CA ARG A 336 23.95 15.71 8.59
C ARG A 336 25.28 15.88 9.34
N LYS A 337 25.39 15.37 10.57
CA LYS A 337 26.65 15.38 11.35
C LYS A 337 27.69 14.34 10.87
N LEU A 338 27.33 13.45 9.94
CA LEU A 338 28.20 12.37 9.46
C LEU A 338 28.68 12.66 8.02
N PRO A 339 29.99 12.75 7.75
CA PRO A 339 30.50 12.87 6.38
C PRO A 339 30.52 11.50 5.67
N PRO A 340 30.28 11.42 4.35
CA PRO A 340 30.01 12.52 3.42
C PRO A 340 28.57 13.07 3.54
N PRO A 341 28.33 14.31 3.05
CA PRO A 341 27.00 14.90 2.94
C PRO A 341 26.07 14.08 2.03
N GLU A 342 24.77 14.21 2.27
CA GLU A 342 23.76 13.23 1.92
C GLU A 342 22.41 13.97 1.65
N ASN A 343 21.56 13.44 0.77
CA ASN A 343 20.30 14.05 0.38
C ASN A 343 19.04 13.20 0.66
N TRP A 344 19.10 11.86 0.66
CA TRP A 344 17.97 10.95 0.96
C TRP A 344 17.29 11.28 2.30
N SER A 345 18.08 11.49 3.34
CA SER A 345 17.63 11.90 4.69
C SER A 345 16.91 13.25 4.69
N THR A 346 17.26 14.16 3.79
CA THR A 346 16.53 15.42 3.58
C THR A 346 15.29 15.24 2.72
N TYR A 347 15.32 14.43 1.66
CA TYR A 347 14.13 14.11 0.88
C TYR A 347 13.06 13.43 1.75
N ALA A 348 13.47 12.53 2.65
CA ALA A 348 12.60 11.91 3.64
C ALA A 348 11.91 12.94 4.54
N ALA A 349 12.67 13.83 5.17
CA ALA A 349 12.11 14.90 6.00
C ALA A 349 11.23 15.88 5.21
N LEU A 350 11.63 16.23 3.98
CA LEU A 350 10.88 17.13 3.10
C LEU A 350 9.50 16.55 2.74
N VAL A 351 9.43 15.29 2.28
CA VAL A 351 8.13 14.70 1.90
C VAL A 351 7.24 14.46 3.13
N ILE A 352 7.81 14.19 4.31
CA ILE A 352 7.03 14.09 5.56
C ILE A 352 6.48 15.46 6.00
N GLY A 353 7.26 16.55 5.92
CA GLY A 353 6.75 17.90 6.23
C GLY A 353 5.70 18.39 5.23
N PHE A 354 5.88 18.11 3.94
CA PHE A 354 4.82 18.36 2.95
C PHE A 354 3.59 17.44 3.14
N SER A 355 3.75 16.23 3.69
CA SER A 355 2.64 15.36 4.13
C SER A 355 1.86 16.01 5.28
N ALA A 356 2.55 16.63 6.25
CA ALA A 356 1.94 17.39 7.34
C ALA A 356 1.18 18.62 6.83
N LEU A 357 1.79 19.48 5.99
CA LEU A 357 1.08 20.61 5.37
C LEU A 357 -0.12 20.15 4.52
N ALA A 358 0.00 19.05 3.78
CA ALA A 358 -1.12 18.51 3.02
C ALA A 358 -2.26 17.98 3.91
N PHE A 359 -1.95 17.41 5.07
CA PHE A 359 -2.95 16.98 6.06
C PHE A 359 -3.73 18.17 6.68
N ALA A 360 -3.19 19.39 6.68
CA ALA A 360 -3.91 20.57 7.14
C ALA A 360 -5.19 20.86 6.32
N PHE A 361 -5.22 20.46 5.03
CA PHE A 361 -6.44 20.53 4.22
C PHE A 361 -7.53 19.56 4.68
N CYS A 362 -7.16 18.44 5.33
CA CYS A 362 -8.10 17.52 5.98
C CYS A 362 -8.74 18.13 7.24
N PHE A 363 -8.27 19.26 7.76
CA PHE A 363 -8.99 20.06 8.76
C PHE A 363 -9.94 21.07 8.10
N VAL A 364 -9.53 21.71 6.99
CA VAL A 364 -10.39 22.63 6.21
C VAL A 364 -11.65 21.94 5.67
N SER A 365 -11.59 20.63 5.39
CA SER A 365 -12.73 19.85 4.87
C SER A 365 -13.85 19.58 5.88
N TYR A 366 -13.67 19.87 7.18
CA TYR A 366 -14.69 19.68 8.21
C TYR A 366 -15.03 21.03 8.86
N ALA A 367 -16.27 21.49 8.69
CA ALA A 367 -16.70 22.81 9.17
C ALA A 367 -16.46 23.03 10.68
N GLU A 368 -16.61 21.99 11.51
CA GLU A 368 -16.35 22.05 12.96
C GLU A 368 -14.88 22.33 13.32
N LEU A 369 -13.93 21.93 12.46
CA LEU A 369 -12.50 22.18 12.65
C LEU A 369 -12.08 23.49 11.98
N ALA A 370 -12.64 23.79 10.80
CA ALA A 370 -12.43 25.07 10.13
C ALA A 370 -12.97 26.26 10.96
N ALA A 371 -14.05 26.08 11.72
CA ALA A 371 -14.57 27.06 12.67
C ALA A 371 -13.65 27.30 13.90
N ARG A 372 -12.52 26.57 14.02
CA ARG A 372 -11.52 26.71 15.09
C ARG A 372 -10.17 27.18 14.50
N PRO A 373 -10.07 28.41 13.94
CA PRO A 373 -8.86 28.88 13.26
C PRO A 373 -7.59 28.77 14.11
N ALA A 374 -7.67 29.03 15.42
CA ALA A 374 -6.54 28.86 16.34
C ALA A 374 -5.91 27.44 16.28
N PHE A 375 -6.71 26.38 16.15
CA PHE A 375 -6.22 25.00 16.03
C PHE A 375 -5.58 24.76 14.65
N LEU A 376 -6.27 25.17 13.59
CA LEU A 376 -5.88 24.94 12.20
C LEU A 376 -4.61 25.73 11.81
N PHE A 377 -4.53 27.00 12.22
CA PHE A 377 -3.38 27.85 11.98
C PHE A 377 -2.18 27.45 12.84
N SER A 378 -2.38 27.03 14.11
CA SER A 378 -1.29 26.48 14.92
C SER A 378 -0.66 25.24 14.28
N PHE A 379 -1.47 24.33 13.75
CA PHE A 379 -0.97 23.15 13.05
C PHE A 379 -0.15 23.54 11.80
N THR A 380 -0.72 24.39 10.96
CA THR A 380 -0.09 24.84 9.71
C THR A 380 1.23 25.57 9.99
N PHE A 381 1.27 26.42 11.02
CA PHE A 381 2.45 27.17 11.44
C PHE A 381 3.56 26.26 12.00
N LEU A 382 3.21 25.25 12.80
CA LEU A 382 4.21 24.28 13.32
C LEU A 382 4.81 23.42 12.20
N ALA A 383 4.00 23.00 11.21
CA ALA A 383 4.50 22.25 10.06
C ALA A 383 5.35 23.12 9.10
N ASP A 384 4.94 24.37 8.85
CA ASP A 384 5.75 25.31 8.05
C ASP A 384 7.09 25.63 8.75
N ILE A 385 7.10 25.79 10.08
CA ILE A 385 8.35 25.90 10.87
C ILE A 385 9.24 24.66 10.66
N GLY A 386 8.68 23.46 10.58
CA GLY A 386 9.43 22.23 10.30
C GLY A 386 10.15 22.28 8.94
N LEU A 387 9.43 22.67 7.89
CA LEU A 387 9.99 22.84 6.54
C LEU A 387 10.94 24.04 6.42
N LEU A 388 10.70 25.14 7.12
CA LEU A 388 11.59 26.30 7.17
C LEU A 388 12.90 25.98 7.91
N ALA A 389 12.84 25.27 9.04
CA ALA A 389 14.02 24.76 9.73
C ALA A 389 14.84 23.83 8.82
N LEU A 390 14.18 22.97 8.03
CA LEU A 390 14.83 22.17 7.01
C LEU A 390 15.48 23.03 5.91
N ALA A 391 14.79 24.09 5.45
CA ALA A 391 15.28 25.02 4.45
C ALA A 391 16.56 25.74 4.89
N THR A 392 16.66 26.21 6.15
CA THR A 392 17.87 26.84 6.69
C THR A 392 19.08 25.91 6.75
N THR A 393 18.90 24.58 6.64
CA THR A 393 20.03 23.64 6.54
C THR A 393 20.69 23.59 5.16
N ARG A 394 20.13 24.26 4.14
CA ARG A 394 20.55 24.17 2.74
C ARG A 394 21.02 25.51 2.16
N ALA A 395 21.97 25.44 1.23
CA ALA A 395 22.53 26.60 0.53
C ALA A 395 21.57 27.28 -0.47
N ASN A 396 20.37 26.73 -0.68
CA ASN A 396 19.34 27.31 -1.54
C ASN A 396 17.95 27.10 -0.90
N PRO A 397 17.57 27.91 0.11
CA PRO A 397 16.37 27.70 0.92
C PRO A 397 15.07 27.98 0.15
N SER A 398 15.08 28.84 -0.88
CA SER A 398 13.88 29.23 -1.64
C SER A 398 13.25 28.05 -2.39
N ARG A 399 14.04 27.01 -2.74
CA ARG A 399 13.53 25.75 -3.31
C ARG A 399 12.61 24.96 -2.39
N ILE A 400 12.64 25.23 -1.08
CA ILE A 400 11.79 24.57 -0.07
C ILE A 400 10.74 25.56 0.45
N ALA A 401 11.17 26.77 0.84
CA ALA A 401 10.30 27.80 1.39
C ALA A 401 9.27 28.34 0.38
N GLY A 402 9.61 28.42 -0.91
CA GLY A 402 8.68 28.87 -1.95
C GLY A 402 7.46 27.93 -2.10
N PRO A 403 7.67 26.62 -2.35
CA PRO A 403 6.58 25.66 -2.38
C PRO A 403 5.83 25.52 -1.05
N ALA A 404 6.50 25.57 0.10
CA ALA A 404 5.84 25.53 1.41
C ALA A 404 4.90 26.73 1.62
N GLY A 405 5.42 27.95 1.44
CA GLY A 405 4.63 29.18 1.52
C GLY A 405 3.48 29.25 0.50
N ALA A 406 3.65 28.67 -0.70
CA ALA A 406 2.56 28.56 -1.68
C ALA A 406 1.45 27.60 -1.23
N VAL A 407 1.80 26.49 -0.55
CA VAL A 407 0.82 25.55 0.03
C VAL A 407 0.10 26.20 1.22
N VAL A 408 0.82 26.90 2.10
CA VAL A 408 0.24 27.67 3.22
C VAL A 408 -0.70 28.76 2.70
N PHE A 409 -0.29 29.53 1.69
CA PHE A 409 -1.13 30.55 1.05
C PHE A 409 -2.40 29.95 0.44
N ALA A 410 -2.28 28.84 -0.29
CA ALA A 410 -3.43 28.15 -0.87
C ALA A 410 -4.41 27.62 0.19
N LEU A 411 -3.90 27.15 1.34
CA LEU A 411 -4.70 26.72 2.48
C LEU A 411 -5.42 27.90 3.15
N LEU A 412 -4.72 29.01 3.39
CA LEU A 412 -5.31 30.22 3.97
C LEU A 412 -6.38 30.80 3.05
N ALA A 413 -6.13 30.87 1.73
CA ALA A 413 -7.10 31.29 0.72
C ALA A 413 -8.32 30.34 0.64
N ALA A 414 -8.11 29.03 0.77
CA ALA A 414 -9.20 28.06 0.82
C ALA A 414 -10.05 28.20 2.10
N TRP A 415 -9.44 28.54 3.24
CA TRP A 415 -10.14 28.79 4.49
C TRP A 415 -10.92 30.12 4.45
N THR A 416 -10.29 31.22 4.03
CA THR A 416 -10.95 32.54 3.99
C THR A 416 -12.11 32.57 3.00
N SER A 417 -11.98 31.94 1.84
CA SER A 417 -13.04 31.88 0.82
C SER A 417 -14.26 31.01 1.20
N GLN A 418 -14.17 30.20 2.27
CA GLN A 418 -15.22 29.25 2.66
C GLN A 418 -15.79 29.48 4.07
N TYR A 419 -14.98 30.02 4.99
CA TYR A 419 -15.32 30.07 6.42
C TYR A 419 -15.16 31.46 7.06
N LEU A 420 -14.66 32.47 6.33
CA LEU A 420 -14.55 33.84 6.86
C LEU A 420 -15.95 34.42 7.09
N THR A 421 -16.23 34.79 8.33
CA THR A 421 -17.47 35.41 8.78
C THR A 421 -17.16 36.58 9.71
N HIS A 422 -18.11 37.49 9.94
CA HIS A 422 -17.91 38.66 10.82
C HIS A 422 -17.20 38.38 12.17
N PRO A 423 -17.60 37.37 12.98
CA PRO A 423 -16.91 37.06 14.24
C PRO A 423 -15.51 36.44 14.09
N LEU A 424 -15.10 36.08 12.87
CA LEU A 424 -13.79 35.52 12.53
C LEU A 424 -12.91 36.49 11.72
N LEU A 425 -13.36 37.73 11.45
CA LEU A 425 -12.62 38.69 10.60
C LEU A 425 -11.20 39.00 11.12
N TRP A 426 -11.01 39.04 12.44
CA TRP A 426 -9.69 39.26 13.05
C TRP A 426 -8.67 38.17 12.68
N TRP A 427 -9.08 36.91 12.61
CA TRP A 427 -8.25 35.80 12.10
C TRP A 427 -7.93 35.91 10.59
N GLY A 428 -8.70 36.69 9.83
CA GLY A 428 -8.47 36.92 8.40
C GLY A 428 -7.64 38.17 8.08
N LEU A 429 -7.37 39.03 9.07
CA LEU A 429 -6.67 40.31 8.90
C LEU A 429 -5.23 40.32 9.43
N GLY A 430 -4.92 39.46 10.41
CA GLY A 430 -3.59 39.34 11.04
C GLY A 430 -3.64 39.59 12.54
#